data_AF-X0VTF3-F1
#
_entry.id   AF-X0VTF3-F1
#
_cell.length_a   1.000
_cell.length_b   1.000
_cell.length_c   1.000
_cell.angle_alpha   90.00
_cell.angle_beta   90.00
_cell.angle_gamma   90.00
#
_symmetry.space_group_name_H-M   'P 1'
#
loop_
_entity.id
_entity.type
_entity.pdbx_description
1 polymer ?
#
loop_
_entity_poly.entity_id
_entity_poly.type
_entity_poly.pdbx_seq_one_letter_code
_entity_poly.pdbx_strand_id
1 'polypeptide(L)'
;LAEQGATIIVHQELPGDVPGLGDLENRRKLFKKTLAPLRWTSAQAVLRRVAVGKGWFLIGREVERMLGLSGVGREPVVDTVGVRFIRRAHPEGHHYFVANLGGNLLDDWVTLGVQAKSVVIFDALSGERGLAALRAAEDGRMQVYLQLQPGQSCILRTFSSREIDGSKWRYLEASGRPYEIKGSWRVSFIEGGPELPGGFETETLASWMELGDDEAKRFAGTARYKISFDRPADYVDEWVLDLGRVCESARVKINGR
;
A
#
# COMPACT_ATOMS: atom_id res chain seq x y z
N LEU A 1 -16.88 28.19 10.79
CA LEU A 1 -15.65 27.37 10.88
C LEU A 1 -14.42 28.22 11.18
N ALA A 2 -13.97 29.07 10.26
CA ALA A 2 -12.77 29.89 10.48
C ALA A 2 -12.87 30.75 11.75
N GLU A 3 -13.99 31.46 11.93
CA GLU A 3 -14.24 32.26 13.15
C GLU A 3 -14.07 31.48 14.45
N GLN A 4 -14.37 30.18 14.44
CA GLN A 4 -14.31 29.27 15.59
C GLN A 4 -12.92 28.61 15.77
N GLY A 5 -11.96 28.83 14.86
CA GLY A 5 -10.59 28.34 15.00
C GLY A 5 -10.09 27.47 13.84
N ALA A 6 -10.94 27.10 12.89
CA ALA A 6 -10.51 26.26 11.77
C ALA A 6 -9.59 27.01 10.80
N THR A 7 -8.66 26.29 10.19
CA THR A 7 -7.92 26.78 9.02
C THR A 7 -8.60 26.29 7.74
N ILE A 8 -9.00 27.23 6.89
CA ILE A 8 -9.62 26.96 5.59
C ILE A 8 -8.55 27.15 4.51
N ILE A 9 -8.23 26.08 3.79
CA ILE A 9 -7.32 26.12 2.65
C ILE A 9 -8.14 26.16 1.37
N VAL A 10 -7.86 27.15 0.52
CA VAL A 10 -8.46 27.30 -0.80
C VAL A 10 -7.36 27.12 -1.83
N HIS A 11 -7.47 26.05 -2.60
CA HIS A 11 -6.56 25.82 -3.72
C HIS A 11 -6.89 26.78 -4.86
N GLN A 12 -5.88 27.50 -5.35
CA GLN A 12 -5.95 28.53 -6.40
C GLN A 12 -6.60 29.83 -5.93
N GLU A 13 -7.93 29.93 -5.97
CA GLU A 13 -8.65 31.18 -5.73
C GLU A 13 -10.01 30.96 -5.08
N LEU A 14 -10.57 32.02 -4.48
CA LEU A 14 -11.94 31.99 -3.97
C LEU A 14 -12.93 31.82 -5.13
N PRO A 15 -14.10 31.20 -4.89
CA PRO A 15 -15.18 31.19 -5.88
C PRO A 15 -15.47 32.60 -6.40
N GLY A 16 -15.73 32.73 -7.71
CA GLY A 16 -16.09 34.01 -8.30
C GLY A 16 -17.56 34.41 -8.04
N ASP A 17 -18.45 33.41 -7.93
CA ASP A 17 -19.89 33.61 -7.78
C ASP A 17 -20.57 32.39 -7.13
N VAL A 18 -21.86 32.51 -6.82
CA VAL A 18 -22.70 31.39 -6.37
C VAL A 18 -23.12 30.48 -7.54
N PRO A 19 -23.22 29.16 -7.34
CA PRO A 19 -23.70 28.25 -8.39
C PRO A 19 -25.24 28.25 -8.50
N GLY A 20 -25.75 28.17 -9.74
CA GLY A 20 -27.18 28.02 -10.04
C GLY A 20 -28.01 29.32 -9.99
N LEU A 21 -29.22 29.29 -10.57
CA LEU A 21 -30.09 30.48 -10.74
C LEU A 21 -31.16 30.67 -9.67
N GLY A 22 -31.42 29.66 -8.84
CA GLY A 22 -32.41 29.75 -7.76
C GLY A 22 -32.00 30.79 -6.72
N ASP A 23 -32.87 31.78 -6.47
CA ASP A 23 -32.67 32.89 -5.53
C ASP A 23 -31.33 33.64 -5.73
N LEU A 24 -30.93 33.81 -7.00
CA LEU A 24 -29.60 34.27 -7.39
C LEU A 24 -29.20 35.60 -6.74
N GLU A 25 -30.09 36.59 -6.73
CA GLU A 25 -29.76 37.92 -6.21
C GLU A 25 -29.45 37.92 -4.72
N ASN A 26 -30.28 37.25 -3.91
CA ASN A 26 -30.08 37.18 -2.47
C ASN A 26 -28.84 36.35 -2.12
N ARG A 27 -28.60 35.25 -2.85
CA ARG A 27 -27.41 34.42 -2.68
C ARG A 27 -26.13 35.16 -3.04
N ARG A 28 -26.12 35.94 -4.13
CA ARG A 28 -25.01 36.83 -4.49
C ARG A 28 -24.74 37.88 -3.40
N LYS A 29 -25.79 38.49 -2.84
CA LYS A 29 -25.65 39.45 -1.73
C LYS A 29 -25.05 38.79 -0.50
N LEU A 30 -25.54 37.61 -0.10
CA LEU A 30 -25.03 36.85 1.03
C LEU A 30 -23.56 36.42 0.82
N PHE A 31 -23.23 35.95 -0.38
CA PHE A 31 -21.86 35.57 -0.75
C PHE A 31 -20.88 36.73 -0.60
N LYS A 32 -21.18 37.89 -1.21
CA LYS A 32 -20.36 39.11 -1.07
C LYS A 32 -20.22 39.55 0.38
N LYS A 33 -21.32 39.52 1.15
CA LYS A 33 -21.31 39.86 2.59
C LYS A 33 -20.40 38.92 3.39
N THR A 34 -20.39 37.62 3.04
CA THR A 34 -19.57 36.61 3.72
C THR A 34 -18.08 36.76 3.43
N LEU A 35 -17.71 37.18 2.22
CA LEU A 35 -16.30 37.39 1.84
C LEU A 35 -15.75 38.76 2.24
N ALA A 36 -16.60 39.76 2.46
CA ALA A 36 -16.18 41.13 2.81
C ALA A 36 -15.19 41.25 3.99
N PRO A 37 -15.24 40.40 5.04
CA PRO A 37 -14.27 40.44 6.13
C PRO A 37 -12.86 39.95 5.76
N LEU A 38 -12.69 39.26 4.62
CA LEU A 38 -11.40 38.72 4.19
C LEU A 38 -10.51 39.84 3.64
N ARG A 39 -9.83 40.55 4.54
CA ARG A 39 -8.87 41.62 4.20
C ARG A 39 -7.49 41.06 3.94
N TRP A 40 -7.16 40.88 2.66
CA TRP A 40 -5.87 40.36 2.22
C TRP A 40 -4.78 41.43 2.31
N THR A 41 -3.70 41.13 3.03
CA THR A 41 -2.56 42.04 3.20
C THR A 41 -1.61 42.08 2.00
N SER A 42 -1.67 41.11 1.09
CA SER A 42 -0.89 41.12 -0.15
C SER A 42 -1.66 40.48 -1.29
N ALA A 43 -2.01 41.27 -2.31
CA ALA A 43 -2.75 40.81 -3.48
C ALA A 43 -1.87 40.02 -4.47
N GLN A 44 -0.54 40.17 -4.40
CA GLN A 44 0.42 39.63 -5.38
C GLN A 44 1.20 38.40 -4.86
N ALA A 45 0.96 37.96 -3.62
CA ALA A 45 1.65 36.79 -3.08
C ALA A 45 1.09 35.48 -3.67
N VAL A 46 1.98 34.57 -4.03
CA VAL A 46 1.68 33.18 -4.46
C VAL A 46 0.85 32.43 -3.40
N LEU A 47 1.07 32.79 -2.14
CA LEU A 47 0.31 32.33 -0.98
C LEU A 47 -0.20 33.53 -0.19
N ARG A 48 -1.51 33.60 0.02
CA ARG A 48 -2.18 34.64 0.80
C ARG A 48 -2.76 34.05 2.08
N ARG A 49 -2.60 34.77 3.19
CA ARG A 49 -3.13 34.37 4.51
C ARG A 49 -3.92 35.53 5.12
N VAL A 50 -5.07 35.23 5.72
CA VAL A 50 -5.85 36.19 6.51
C VAL A 50 -6.41 35.53 7.76
N ALA A 51 -6.38 36.24 8.88
CA ALA A 51 -7.00 35.81 10.12
C ALA A 51 -8.50 36.09 10.09
N VAL A 52 -9.31 35.15 10.57
CA VAL A 52 -10.77 35.29 10.66
C VAL A 52 -11.22 34.72 12.00
N GLY A 53 -11.59 35.60 12.94
CA GLY A 53 -11.85 35.22 14.33
C GLY A 53 -10.66 34.49 14.95
N LYS A 54 -10.85 33.24 15.37
CA LYS A 54 -9.79 32.40 15.97
C LYS A 54 -8.99 31.58 14.95
N GLY A 55 -9.41 31.56 13.68
CA GLY A 55 -8.83 30.71 12.63
C GLY A 55 -8.24 31.51 11.47
N TRP A 56 -8.04 30.81 10.35
CA TRP A 56 -7.29 31.34 9.21
C TRP A 56 -7.91 30.94 7.87
N PHE A 57 -7.72 31.77 6.87
CA PHE A 57 -7.81 31.37 5.46
C PHE A 57 -6.41 31.39 4.84
N LEU A 58 -6.11 30.35 4.06
CA LEU A 58 -4.92 30.23 3.23
C LEU A 58 -5.36 30.03 1.78
N ILE A 59 -4.85 30.84 0.86
CA ILE A 59 -5.13 30.74 -0.57
C ILE A 59 -3.83 30.65 -1.34
N GLY A 60 -3.69 29.64 -2.18
CA GLY A 60 -2.51 29.49 -3.02
C GLY A 60 -2.57 28.23 -3.88
N ARG A 61 -1.55 28.01 -4.69
CA ARG A 61 -1.44 26.84 -5.57
C ARG A 61 -0.63 25.70 -4.96
N GLU A 62 0.16 26.00 -3.92
CA GLU A 62 1.05 25.03 -3.26
C GLU A 62 0.35 24.32 -2.09
N VAL A 63 -0.47 23.30 -2.38
CA VAL A 63 -1.27 22.60 -1.36
C VAL A 63 -0.43 22.03 -0.21
N GLU A 64 0.69 21.36 -0.52
CA GLU A 64 1.56 20.77 0.50
C GLU A 64 2.12 21.83 1.45
N ARG A 65 2.57 22.96 0.91
CA ARG A 65 3.05 24.10 1.70
C ARG A 65 1.95 24.67 2.59
N MET A 66 0.73 24.79 2.08
CA MET A 66 -0.42 25.28 2.84
C MET A 66 -0.82 24.32 3.98
N LEU A 67 -0.76 23.01 3.74
CA LEU A 67 -0.99 22.00 4.76
C LEU A 67 0.06 22.10 5.88
N GLY A 68 1.33 22.23 5.51
CA GLY A 68 2.42 22.42 6.48
C GLY A 68 2.24 23.67 7.36
N LEU A 69 1.88 24.81 6.75
CA LEU A 69 1.59 26.05 7.49
C LEU A 69 0.34 25.95 8.37
N SER A 70 -0.54 24.98 8.12
CA SER A 70 -1.74 24.71 8.92
C SER A 70 -1.48 23.73 10.07
N GLY A 71 -0.24 23.26 10.25
CA GLY A 71 0.11 22.27 11.26
C GLY A 71 -0.40 20.86 10.92
N VAL A 72 -0.81 20.61 9.68
CA VAL A 72 -1.20 19.26 9.24
C VAL A 72 0.05 18.41 9.10
N GLY A 73 0.14 17.34 9.90
CA GLY A 73 1.22 16.37 9.81
C GLY A 73 1.19 15.63 8.48
N ARG A 74 2.32 15.62 7.78
CA ARG A 74 2.51 14.83 6.56
C ARG A 74 2.72 13.35 6.91
N GLU A 75 2.19 12.45 6.09
CA GLU A 75 2.54 11.02 6.19
C GLU A 75 3.71 10.71 5.25
N PRO A 76 4.89 10.34 5.75
CA PRO A 76 6.06 10.04 4.93
C PRO A 76 6.04 8.66 4.27
N VAL A 77 5.10 7.79 4.66
CA VAL A 77 4.92 6.45 4.06
C VAL A 77 4.77 6.54 2.54
N VAL A 78 4.18 7.62 2.02
CA VAL A 78 3.97 7.83 0.58
C VAL A 78 5.23 8.20 -0.19
N ASP A 79 6.33 8.51 0.51
CA ASP A 79 7.64 8.76 -0.12
C ASP A 79 8.28 7.46 -0.60
N THR A 80 7.89 6.33 -0.02
CA THR A 80 8.30 5.01 -0.49
C THR A 80 7.53 4.68 -1.78
N VAL A 81 8.28 4.52 -2.87
CA VAL A 81 7.72 4.27 -4.20
C VAL A 81 6.83 3.02 -4.20
N GLY A 82 5.64 3.14 -4.81
CA GLY A 82 4.67 2.04 -4.89
C GLY A 82 3.88 1.79 -3.60
N VAL A 83 4.26 2.38 -2.46
CA VAL A 83 3.59 2.14 -1.19
C VAL A 83 2.39 3.05 -1.01
N ARG A 84 1.28 2.46 -0.58
CA ARG A 84 0.05 3.17 -0.18
C ARG A 84 -0.39 2.72 1.19
N PHE A 85 -1.13 3.58 1.87
CA PHE A 85 -1.59 3.29 3.21
C PHE A 85 -2.98 3.84 3.52
N ILE A 86 -3.62 3.23 4.52
CA ILE A 86 -4.75 3.80 5.26
C ILE A 86 -4.35 3.80 6.74
N ARG A 87 -4.59 4.90 7.45
CA ARG A 87 -4.28 5.01 8.89
C ARG A 87 -5.54 5.24 9.71
N ARG A 88 -5.69 4.51 10.80
CA ARG A 88 -6.76 4.68 11.81
C ARG A 88 -6.15 4.81 13.20
N ALA A 89 -6.61 5.76 13.99
CA ALA A 89 -6.19 5.88 15.38
C ALA A 89 -6.85 4.81 16.27
N HIS A 90 -6.16 4.42 17.33
CA HIS A 90 -6.69 3.65 18.45
C HIS A 90 -6.12 4.22 19.77
N PRO A 91 -6.64 3.85 20.95
CA PRO A 91 -6.25 4.50 22.21
C PRO A 91 -4.76 4.49 22.53
N GLU A 92 -3.99 3.55 21.97
CA GLU A 92 -2.57 3.38 22.29
C GLU A 92 -1.64 3.74 21.12
N GLY A 93 -2.18 4.16 19.97
CA GLY A 93 -1.41 4.42 18.76
C GLY A 93 -2.26 4.40 17.50
N HIS A 94 -1.76 3.73 16.45
CA HIS A 94 -2.42 3.69 15.15
C HIS A 94 -2.40 2.29 14.53
N HIS A 95 -3.39 2.02 13.69
CA HIS A 95 -3.36 0.96 12.71
C HIS A 95 -3.01 1.56 11.35
N TYR A 96 -2.07 0.94 10.65
CA TYR A 96 -1.79 1.20 9.25
C TYR A 96 -2.14 -0.04 8.46
N PHE A 97 -2.99 0.08 7.45
CA PHE A 97 -2.99 -0.88 6.35
C PHE A 97 -1.98 -0.38 5.33
N VAL A 98 -0.94 -1.15 5.03
CA VAL A 98 0.11 -0.79 4.08
C VAL A 98 0.12 -1.80 2.95
N ALA A 99 0.10 -1.32 1.71
CA ALA A 99 0.13 -2.15 0.51
C ALA A 99 1.24 -1.69 -0.43
N ASN A 100 1.99 -2.66 -0.96
CA ASN A 100 2.90 -2.43 -2.07
C ASN A 100 2.10 -2.55 -3.38
N LEU A 101 1.71 -1.41 -3.95
CA LEU A 101 1.05 -1.33 -5.26
C LEU A 101 2.05 -1.07 -6.40
N GLY A 102 3.36 -1.12 -6.10
CA GLY A 102 4.42 -1.07 -7.10
C GLY A 102 4.64 -2.44 -7.76
N GLY A 103 5.47 -2.45 -8.80
CA GLY A 103 5.84 -3.68 -9.53
C GLY A 103 7.08 -4.40 -8.97
N ASN A 104 7.73 -3.85 -7.95
CA ASN A 104 8.97 -4.38 -7.37
C ASN A 104 8.76 -4.79 -5.91
N LEU A 105 9.59 -5.71 -5.42
CA LEU A 105 9.69 -6.01 -3.99
C LEU A 105 10.01 -4.74 -3.19
N LEU A 106 9.22 -4.48 -2.15
CA LEU A 106 9.60 -3.56 -1.09
C LEU A 106 10.41 -4.36 -0.08
N ASP A 107 11.67 -4.02 0.13
CA ASP A 107 12.56 -4.60 1.13
C ASP A 107 13.40 -3.47 1.72
N ASP A 108 12.75 -2.60 2.49
CA ASP A 108 13.36 -1.35 2.96
C ASP A 108 12.65 -0.78 4.20
N TRP A 109 13.28 0.23 4.79
CA TRP A 109 12.78 1.04 5.88
C TRP A 109 11.77 2.07 5.40
N VAL A 110 10.55 1.98 5.94
CA VAL A 110 9.46 2.92 5.66
C VAL A 110 9.26 3.85 6.84
N THR A 111 9.24 5.17 6.58
CA THR A 111 9.10 6.18 7.62
C THR A 111 7.63 6.42 7.96
N LEU A 112 7.27 6.25 9.23
CA LEU A 112 5.92 6.51 9.71
C LEU A 112 5.75 8.00 10.08
N GLY A 113 4.54 8.52 9.86
CA GLY A 113 4.13 9.88 10.24
C GLY A 113 3.77 10.03 11.71
N VAL A 114 4.03 8.99 12.52
CA VAL A 114 3.79 8.96 13.96
C VAL A 114 4.99 8.35 14.67
N GLN A 115 5.19 8.76 15.91
CA GLN A 115 6.13 8.09 16.80
C GLN A 115 5.51 6.80 17.36
N ALA A 116 6.35 5.79 17.55
CA ALA A 116 5.96 4.52 18.13
C ALA A 116 7.15 3.90 18.88
N LYS A 117 6.90 3.35 20.07
CA LYS A 117 7.89 2.55 20.81
C LYS A 117 7.94 1.11 20.31
N SER A 118 6.82 0.59 19.83
CA SER A 118 6.74 -0.74 19.22
C SER A 118 5.72 -0.77 18.10
N VAL A 119 5.93 -1.69 17.16
CA VAL A 119 5.05 -1.93 16.01
C VAL A 119 4.91 -3.43 15.82
N VAL A 120 3.68 -3.91 15.70
CA VAL A 120 3.37 -5.30 15.37
C VAL A 120 2.90 -5.36 13.92
N ILE A 121 3.52 -6.22 13.12
CA ILE A 121 3.06 -6.58 11.77
C ILE A 121 2.04 -7.71 11.90
N PHE A 122 0.97 -7.62 11.14
CA PHE A 122 -0.01 -8.68 10.92
C PHE A 122 -0.10 -8.94 9.41
N ASP A 123 0.03 -10.20 9.01
CA ASP A 123 -0.27 -10.65 7.67
C ASP A 123 -1.69 -11.25 7.66
N ALA A 124 -2.57 -10.65 6.87
CA ALA A 124 -3.97 -11.04 6.78
C ALA A 124 -4.18 -12.35 6.00
N LEU A 125 -3.22 -12.76 5.16
CA LEU A 125 -3.30 -13.98 4.35
C LEU A 125 -2.87 -15.21 5.15
N SER A 126 -1.75 -15.13 5.85
CA SER A 126 -1.22 -16.23 6.68
C SER A 126 -1.80 -16.25 8.09
N GLY A 127 -2.29 -15.12 8.58
CA GLY A 127 -2.70 -14.94 9.98
C GLY A 127 -1.52 -14.75 10.94
N GLU A 128 -0.29 -14.69 10.43
CA GLU A 128 0.92 -14.49 11.22
C GLU A 128 1.02 -13.06 11.76
N ARG A 129 1.74 -12.93 12.88
CA ARG A 129 2.05 -11.64 13.49
C ARG A 129 3.41 -11.66 14.18
N GLY A 130 4.05 -10.50 14.26
CA GLY A 130 5.33 -10.36 14.93
C GLY A 130 5.77 -8.91 15.11
N LEU A 131 6.70 -8.69 16.03
CA LEU A 131 7.27 -7.36 16.28
C LEU A 131 8.16 -6.95 15.11
N ALA A 132 7.86 -5.80 14.51
CA ALA A 132 8.63 -5.25 13.41
C ALA A 132 10.03 -4.83 13.87
N ALA A 133 11.00 -4.88 12.95
CA ALA A 133 12.26 -4.17 13.12
C ALA A 133 12.03 -2.66 13.00
N LEU A 134 12.69 -1.93 13.90
CA LEU A 134 12.42 -0.54 14.21
C LEU A 134 13.74 0.23 14.33
N ARG A 135 13.85 1.39 13.68
CA ARG A 135 14.98 2.33 13.86
C ARG A 135 14.52 3.79 13.80
N ALA A 136 15.32 4.69 14.36
CA ALA A 136 15.15 6.12 14.16
C ALA A 136 15.85 6.56 12.86
N ALA A 137 15.17 7.38 12.06
CA ALA A 137 15.77 8.12 10.96
C ALA A 137 16.67 9.26 11.48
N GLU A 138 17.48 9.86 10.59
CA GLU A 138 18.35 10.99 10.93
C GLU A 138 17.58 12.19 11.50
N ASP A 139 16.34 12.40 11.04
CA ASP A 139 15.45 13.46 11.52
C ASP A 139 14.64 13.08 12.78
N GLY A 140 14.94 11.94 13.39
CA GLY A 140 14.29 11.41 14.58
C GLY A 140 12.90 10.80 14.34
N ARG A 141 12.45 10.69 13.09
CA ARG A 141 11.20 9.96 12.77
C ARG A 141 11.41 8.46 12.86
N MET A 142 10.33 7.77 13.19
CA MET A 142 10.36 6.32 13.32
C MET A 142 10.29 5.63 11.96
N GLN A 143 11.17 4.66 11.73
CA GLN A 143 11.15 3.80 10.56
C GLN A 143 10.86 2.35 10.94
N VAL A 144 10.04 1.71 10.12
CA VAL A 144 9.69 0.29 10.22
C VAL A 144 10.24 -0.45 9.00
N TYR A 145 10.90 -1.58 9.22
CA TYR A 145 11.38 -2.41 8.10
C TYR A 145 10.23 -3.26 7.56
N LEU A 146 9.99 -3.20 6.26
CA LEU A 146 8.94 -3.95 5.58
C LEU A 146 9.49 -4.74 4.41
N GLN A 147 9.04 -5.99 4.31
CA GLN A 147 9.24 -6.88 3.17
C GLN A 147 7.87 -7.23 2.56
N LEU A 148 7.53 -6.63 1.42
CA LEU A 148 6.25 -6.81 0.73
C LEU A 148 6.45 -7.05 -0.76
N GLN A 149 6.01 -8.20 -1.27
CA GLN A 149 5.95 -8.48 -2.70
C GLN A 149 5.01 -7.51 -3.44
N PRO A 150 5.13 -7.35 -4.77
CA PRO A 150 4.15 -6.63 -5.57
C PRO A 150 2.73 -7.12 -5.30
N GLY A 151 1.83 -6.20 -4.94
CA GLY A 151 0.44 -6.50 -4.56
C GLY A 151 0.24 -7.00 -3.13
N GLN A 152 1.30 -7.31 -2.38
CA GLN A 152 1.19 -7.75 -0.99
C GLN A 152 0.85 -6.57 -0.06
N SER A 153 0.16 -6.89 1.03
CA SER A 153 -0.18 -5.92 2.07
C SER A 153 0.02 -6.51 3.46
N CYS A 154 0.14 -5.62 4.44
CA CYS A 154 0.16 -5.97 5.86
C CYS A 154 -0.60 -4.92 6.67
N ILE A 155 -0.93 -5.28 7.91
CA ILE A 155 -1.43 -4.32 8.90
C ILE A 155 -0.34 -4.09 9.93
N LEU A 156 0.02 -2.83 10.16
CA LEU A 156 0.88 -2.42 11.26
C LEU A 156 0.01 -1.91 12.40
N ARG A 157 0.24 -2.40 13.62
CA ARG A 157 -0.33 -1.81 14.84
C ARG A 157 0.79 -1.18 15.65
N THR A 158 0.73 0.14 15.79
CA THR A 158 1.72 0.91 16.54
C THR A 158 1.27 1.15 17.98
N PHE A 159 2.25 1.23 18.89
CA PHE A 159 2.06 1.60 20.29
C PHE A 159 2.97 2.78 20.63
N SER A 160 2.38 3.92 20.98
CA SER A 160 3.11 5.19 21.13
C SER A 160 3.84 5.31 22.47
N SER A 161 3.35 4.69 23.55
CA SER A 161 3.87 4.88 24.91
C SER A 161 4.51 3.64 25.53
N ARG A 162 4.30 2.45 24.95
CA ARG A 162 4.82 1.18 25.49
C ARG A 162 5.47 0.29 24.44
N GLU A 163 6.42 -0.49 24.91
CA GLU A 163 6.94 -1.65 24.19
C GLU A 163 6.02 -2.83 24.46
N ILE A 164 5.89 -3.69 23.44
CA ILE A 164 5.09 -4.91 23.51
C ILE A 164 6.05 -6.08 23.42
N ASP A 165 5.86 -7.06 24.29
CA ASP A 165 6.59 -8.33 24.25
C ASP A 165 5.97 -9.28 23.21
N GLY A 166 6.81 -10.07 22.56
CA GLY A 166 6.37 -11.07 21.59
C GLY A 166 7.48 -11.57 20.68
N SER A 167 7.14 -12.50 19.82
CA SER A 167 8.04 -12.98 18.77
C SER A 167 8.32 -11.87 17.76
N LYS A 168 9.57 -11.76 17.33
CA LYS A 168 9.96 -10.86 16.24
C LYS A 168 9.33 -11.32 14.93
N TRP A 169 9.01 -10.36 14.06
CA TRP A 169 8.67 -10.63 12.68
C TRP A 169 9.84 -11.33 11.99
N ARG A 170 9.53 -12.32 11.16
CA ARG A 170 10.55 -13.06 10.40
C ARG A 170 10.75 -12.35 9.08
N TYR A 171 11.94 -11.79 8.92
CA TYR A 171 12.39 -11.23 7.65
C TYR A 171 13.17 -12.30 6.92
N LEU A 172 12.90 -12.43 5.63
CA LEU A 172 13.59 -13.39 4.78
C LEU A 172 14.79 -12.68 4.15
N GLU A 173 15.96 -13.27 4.33
CA GLU A 173 17.17 -12.88 3.60
C GLU A 173 17.51 -13.98 2.61
N ALA A 174 17.76 -13.61 1.37
CA ALA A 174 18.16 -14.56 0.36
C ALA A 174 19.50 -15.20 0.76
N SER A 175 19.50 -16.52 0.96
CA SER A 175 20.70 -17.30 1.25
C SER A 175 21.05 -18.17 0.06
N GLY A 176 22.30 -18.05 -0.40
CA GLY A 176 22.82 -18.86 -1.49
C GLY A 176 22.19 -18.57 -2.86
N ARG A 177 22.37 -19.50 -3.81
CA ARG A 177 21.78 -19.42 -5.14
C ARG A 177 20.45 -20.19 -5.16
N PRO A 178 19.42 -19.69 -5.85
CA PRO A 178 18.17 -20.44 -5.99
C PRO A 178 18.40 -21.73 -6.78
N TYR A 179 17.67 -22.78 -6.38
CA TYR A 179 17.67 -24.06 -7.06
C TYR A 179 16.49 -24.13 -8.01
N GLU A 180 16.78 -24.18 -9.31
CA GLU A 180 15.76 -24.43 -10.32
C GLU A 180 15.22 -25.86 -10.20
N ILE A 181 13.89 -26.00 -10.14
CA ILE A 181 13.25 -27.32 -10.15
C ILE A 181 13.26 -27.85 -11.59
N LYS A 182 14.24 -28.71 -11.87
CA LYS A 182 14.44 -29.35 -13.16
C LYS A 182 13.74 -30.71 -13.24
N GLY A 183 13.37 -31.11 -14.44
CA GLY A 183 12.81 -32.43 -14.75
C GLY A 183 11.50 -32.33 -15.52
N SER A 184 10.93 -33.50 -15.83
CA SER A 184 9.68 -33.59 -16.58
C SER A 184 8.47 -33.31 -15.67
N TRP A 185 7.75 -32.26 -16.00
CA TRP A 185 6.45 -31.90 -15.42
C TRP A 185 5.34 -32.63 -16.15
N ARG A 186 4.44 -33.27 -15.39
CA ARG A 186 3.17 -33.76 -15.92
C ARG A 186 2.07 -32.75 -15.71
N VAL A 187 1.41 -32.36 -16.79
CA VAL A 187 0.30 -31.41 -16.81
C VAL A 187 -0.99 -32.15 -17.14
N SER A 188 -2.01 -31.99 -16.31
CA SER A 188 -3.34 -32.56 -16.54
C SER A 188 -4.42 -31.53 -16.25
N PHE A 189 -5.41 -31.41 -17.12
CA PHE A 189 -6.55 -30.52 -16.94
C PHE A 189 -7.63 -31.23 -16.12
N ILE A 190 -8.07 -30.63 -15.01
CA ILE A 190 -8.88 -31.34 -14.00
C ILE A 190 -10.28 -30.77 -13.81
N GLU A 191 -10.50 -29.52 -14.21
CA GLU A 191 -11.79 -28.83 -14.05
C GLU A 191 -11.83 -27.63 -14.98
N GLY A 192 -12.90 -27.44 -15.76
CA GLY A 192 -13.04 -26.29 -16.65
C GLY A 192 -13.82 -26.62 -17.91
N GLY A 193 -13.77 -25.71 -18.88
CA GLY A 193 -14.42 -25.89 -20.18
C GLY A 193 -13.84 -24.97 -21.26
N PRO A 194 -14.36 -25.05 -22.50
CA PRO A 194 -15.57 -25.77 -22.92
C PRO A 194 -15.43 -27.30 -22.89
N GLU A 195 -14.23 -27.83 -23.11
CA GLU A 195 -13.87 -29.24 -22.97
C GLU A 195 -12.54 -29.35 -22.20
N LEU A 196 -12.23 -30.52 -21.64
CA LEU A 196 -10.94 -30.75 -20.98
C LEU A 196 -9.87 -31.08 -22.04
N PRO A 197 -8.79 -30.29 -22.13
CA PRO A 197 -7.68 -30.61 -23.01
C PRO A 197 -6.97 -31.91 -22.63
N GLY A 198 -6.24 -32.49 -23.58
CA GLY A 198 -5.33 -33.60 -23.32
C GLY A 198 -4.22 -33.18 -22.35
N GLY A 199 -3.86 -34.09 -21.43
CA GLY A 199 -2.67 -33.89 -20.60
C GLY A 199 -1.38 -34.06 -21.42
N PHE A 200 -0.29 -33.45 -20.96
CA PHE A 200 1.02 -33.52 -21.60
C PHE A 200 2.16 -33.55 -20.58
N GLU A 201 3.36 -33.90 -21.04
CA GLU A 201 4.60 -33.82 -20.25
C GLU A 201 5.55 -32.81 -20.88
N THR A 202 6.28 -32.04 -20.07
CA THR A 202 7.25 -31.04 -20.54
C THR A 202 8.41 -30.88 -19.57
N GLU A 203 9.62 -30.69 -20.08
CA GLU A 203 10.79 -30.30 -19.26
C GLU A 203 10.93 -28.78 -19.11
N THR A 204 10.28 -28.01 -19.99
CA THR A 204 10.30 -26.55 -19.98
C THR A 204 8.89 -26.01 -19.73
N LEU A 205 8.73 -25.21 -18.67
CA LEU A 205 7.46 -24.56 -18.37
C LEU A 205 7.22 -23.39 -19.32
N ALA A 206 6.05 -23.38 -19.95
CA ALA A 206 5.51 -22.28 -20.74
C ALA A 206 3.98 -22.24 -20.61
N SER A 207 3.34 -21.30 -21.29
CA SER A 207 1.88 -21.23 -21.33
C SER A 207 1.30 -22.55 -21.85
N TRP A 208 0.26 -23.08 -21.20
CA TRP A 208 -0.42 -24.27 -21.73
C TRP A 208 -1.07 -24.01 -23.10
N MET A 209 -1.28 -22.74 -23.48
CA MET A 209 -1.81 -22.38 -24.80
C MET A 209 -0.77 -22.59 -25.91
N GLU A 210 0.51 -22.69 -25.54
CA GLU A 210 1.64 -22.92 -26.46
C GLU A 210 2.04 -24.40 -26.47
N LEU A 211 2.00 -25.08 -25.32
CA LEU A 211 2.45 -26.46 -25.16
C LEU A 211 1.35 -27.50 -25.34
N GLY A 212 0.09 -27.14 -25.08
CA GLY A 212 -1.05 -28.03 -25.16
C GLY A 212 -1.60 -28.20 -26.57
N ASP A 213 -2.70 -28.94 -26.67
CA ASP A 213 -3.46 -29.10 -27.91
C ASP A 213 -4.30 -27.86 -28.25
N ASP A 214 -5.09 -27.95 -29.33
CA ASP A 214 -5.98 -26.85 -29.74
C ASP A 214 -7.13 -26.58 -28.74
N GLU A 215 -7.44 -27.52 -27.85
CA GLU A 215 -8.38 -27.30 -26.75
C GLU A 215 -7.75 -26.40 -25.67
N ALA A 216 -6.47 -26.61 -25.35
CA ALA A 216 -5.76 -25.83 -24.34
C ALA A 216 -5.72 -24.32 -24.66
N LYS A 217 -5.79 -23.94 -25.94
CA LYS A 217 -5.84 -22.53 -26.39
C LYS A 217 -7.14 -21.82 -26.04
N ARG A 218 -8.24 -22.55 -25.89
CA ARG A 218 -9.57 -22.00 -25.57
C ARG A 218 -10.11 -22.48 -24.22
N PHE A 219 -9.28 -23.18 -23.44
CA PHE A 219 -9.61 -23.71 -22.14
C PHE A 219 -9.60 -22.62 -21.06
N ALA A 220 -10.65 -22.61 -20.25
CA ALA A 220 -10.73 -21.85 -19.01
C ALA A 220 -11.01 -22.81 -17.85
N GLY A 221 -10.10 -22.86 -16.89
CA GLY A 221 -10.23 -23.74 -15.74
C GLY A 221 -8.91 -23.99 -15.02
N THR A 222 -8.82 -25.15 -14.40
CA THR A 222 -7.72 -25.58 -13.55
C THR A 222 -6.92 -26.69 -14.21
N ALA A 223 -5.63 -26.45 -14.41
CA ALA A 223 -4.65 -27.50 -14.67
C ALA A 223 -3.87 -27.85 -13.40
N ARG A 224 -3.46 -29.12 -13.32
CA ARG A 224 -2.61 -29.66 -12.27
C ARG A 224 -1.24 -29.96 -12.87
N TYR A 225 -0.23 -29.33 -12.31
CA TYR A 225 1.18 -29.57 -12.60
C TYR A 225 1.76 -30.48 -11.51
N LYS A 226 2.47 -31.54 -11.91
CA LYS A 226 3.10 -32.48 -10.98
C LYS A 226 4.54 -32.76 -11.41
N ILE A 227 5.45 -32.70 -10.44
CA ILE A 227 6.85 -33.11 -10.56
C ILE A 227 7.30 -33.76 -9.26
N SER A 228 8.40 -34.50 -9.30
CA SER A 228 9.13 -34.97 -8.12
C SER A 228 10.58 -34.52 -8.25
N PHE A 229 11.13 -33.95 -7.19
CA PHE A 229 12.49 -33.42 -7.15
C PHE A 229 13.09 -33.65 -5.77
N ASP A 230 14.41 -33.75 -5.72
CA ASP A 230 15.12 -33.90 -4.46
C ASP A 230 15.27 -32.56 -3.74
N ARG A 231 15.15 -32.57 -2.41
CA ARG A 231 15.42 -31.39 -1.60
C ARG A 231 16.91 -31.02 -1.76
N PRO A 232 17.26 -29.73 -1.97
CA PRO A 232 18.65 -29.32 -2.01
C PRO A 232 19.42 -29.74 -0.76
N ALA A 233 20.71 -30.05 -0.93
CA ALA A 233 21.57 -30.55 0.15
C ALA A 233 21.97 -29.47 1.16
N ASP A 234 21.89 -28.20 0.76
CA ASP A 234 22.28 -27.07 1.60
C ASP A 234 21.43 -26.97 2.87
N TYR A 235 22.08 -26.54 3.94
CA TYR A 235 21.39 -26.18 5.16
C TYR A 235 21.03 -24.70 5.13
N VAL A 236 19.73 -24.42 5.18
CA VAL A 236 19.13 -23.09 5.37
C VAL A 236 17.99 -23.23 6.36
N ASP A 237 17.68 -22.14 7.06
CA ASP A 237 16.62 -22.14 8.07
C ASP A 237 15.23 -22.32 7.44
N GLU A 238 15.03 -21.80 6.22
CA GLU A 238 13.76 -21.84 5.52
C GLU A 238 13.95 -21.94 4.01
N TRP A 239 13.04 -22.66 3.34
CA TRP A 239 12.99 -22.77 1.88
C TRP A 239 11.74 -22.06 1.37
N VAL A 240 11.92 -21.14 0.43
CA VAL A 240 10.83 -20.47 -0.27
C VAL A 240 10.67 -21.10 -1.65
N LEU A 241 9.45 -21.52 -1.99
CA LEU A 241 9.11 -21.94 -3.34
C LEU A 241 8.70 -20.72 -4.16
N ASP A 242 9.58 -20.27 -5.04
CA ASP A 242 9.27 -19.26 -6.04
C ASP A 242 8.58 -19.92 -7.26
N LEU A 243 7.34 -19.53 -7.53
CA LEU A 243 6.55 -20.03 -8.66
C LEU A 243 6.82 -19.25 -9.96
N GLY A 244 7.61 -18.18 -9.90
CA GLY A 244 7.78 -17.25 -11.00
C GLY A 244 6.45 -16.62 -11.41
N ARG A 245 6.16 -16.65 -12.72
CA ARG A 245 4.93 -16.09 -13.27
C ARG A 245 3.78 -17.11 -13.19
N VAL A 246 2.76 -16.79 -12.41
CA VAL A 246 1.50 -17.54 -12.33
C VAL A 246 0.38 -16.77 -13.03
N CYS A 247 -0.40 -17.46 -13.85
CA CYS A 247 -1.54 -16.90 -14.60
C CYS A 247 -2.79 -17.75 -14.33
N GLU A 248 -3.63 -17.49 -13.33
CA GLU A 248 -3.65 -16.32 -12.43
C GLU A 248 -3.48 -16.64 -10.94
N SER A 249 -3.74 -17.89 -10.53
CA SER A 249 -3.52 -18.33 -9.15
C SER A 249 -3.07 -19.79 -9.11
N ALA A 250 -2.39 -20.18 -8.03
CA ALA A 250 -1.90 -21.54 -7.84
C ALA A 250 -2.18 -22.01 -6.41
N ARG A 251 -2.60 -23.27 -6.29
CA ARG A 251 -2.60 -24.00 -5.02
C ARG A 251 -1.46 -25.01 -5.06
N VAL A 252 -0.46 -24.79 -4.22
CA VAL A 252 0.70 -25.67 -4.10
C VAL A 252 0.41 -26.77 -3.09
N LYS A 253 0.89 -27.98 -3.39
CA LYS A 253 1.00 -29.06 -2.40
C LYS A 253 2.38 -29.68 -2.48
N ILE A 254 3.06 -29.83 -1.34
CA ILE A 254 4.36 -30.51 -1.24
C ILE A 254 4.17 -31.73 -0.36
N ASN A 255 4.49 -32.92 -0.90
CA ASN A 255 4.32 -34.20 -0.20
C ASN A 255 2.90 -34.39 0.39
N GLY A 256 1.88 -33.93 -0.34
CA GLY A 256 0.47 -34.07 0.02
C GLY A 256 -0.07 -33.03 1.00
N ARG A 257 0.78 -32.11 1.48
CA ARG A 257 0.42 -31.00 2.37
C ARG A 257 0.26 -29.72 1.58
#